data_AF-K9RIT8-F1
#
_entry.id   AF-K9RIT8-F1
#
_cell.length_a   1.000
_cell.length_b   1.000
_cell.length_c   1.000
_cell.angle_alpha   90.00
_cell.angle_beta   90.00
_cell.angle_gamma   90.00
#
_symmetry.space_group_name_H-M   'P 1'
#
loop_
_entity.id
_entity.type
_entity.pdbx_description
1 polymer ?
#
loop_
_entity_poly.entity_id
_entity_poly.type
_entity_poly.pdbx_seq_one_letter_code
_entity_poly.pdbx_strand_id
1 'polypeptide(L)'
;MVYENVIYTQKTLSQRYGISIAALQQWFPYAGIVKPKKRGGYFDAAAVEVADIFYVAIRIRRLTFEEYLEQVIPAGGLDAYLRLVNKMTLYDFLTKHISEAEKNNPIVQTVIRRIERNEAYQSASTTATSFT
;
A
#
# COMPACT_ATOMS: atom_id res chain seq x y z
N MET A 1 21.35 -0.11 2.20
CA MET A 1 20.23 -1.06 2.27
C MET A 1 19.67 -1.05 3.68
N VAL A 2 18.50 -0.48 3.90
CA VAL A 2 17.76 -0.68 5.14
C VAL A 2 16.34 -1.03 4.73
N TYR A 3 16.10 -2.32 4.49
CA TYR A 3 14.80 -2.86 4.85
C TYR A 3 14.73 -2.59 6.35
N GLU A 4 13.86 -1.68 6.78
CA GLU A 4 13.43 -1.74 8.17
C GLU A 4 12.93 -3.18 8.34
N ASN A 5 13.74 -4.02 9.01
CA ASN A 5 13.45 -5.43 9.30
C ASN A 5 12.34 -5.50 10.34
N VAL A 6 11.24 -4.78 10.08
CA VAL A 6 10.07 -4.74 10.93
C VAL A 6 9.26 -5.96 10.54
N ILE A 7 9.38 -6.96 11.40
CA ILE A 7 8.65 -8.19 11.30
C ILE A 7 7.21 -7.92 11.75
N TYR A 8 6.26 -8.03 10.83
CA TYR A 8 4.85 -7.79 11.15
C TYR A 8 4.16 -9.08 11.56
N THR A 9 3.67 -9.12 12.80
CA THR A 9 2.66 -10.09 13.24
C THR A 9 1.28 -9.47 13.05
N GLN A 10 0.22 -10.27 13.19
CA GLN A 10 -1.14 -9.75 13.17
C GLN A 10 -1.40 -8.66 14.22
N LYS A 11 -0.76 -8.77 15.40
CA LYS A 11 -0.86 -7.78 16.47
C LYS A 11 -0.16 -6.47 16.10
N THR A 12 1.07 -6.54 15.61
CA THR A 12 1.83 -5.32 15.27
C THR A 12 1.25 -4.64 14.03
N LEU A 13 0.70 -5.41 13.09
CA LEU A 13 0.03 -4.88 11.91
C LEU A 13 -1.30 -4.19 12.28
N SER A 14 -2.09 -4.75 13.20
CA SER A 14 -3.33 -4.09 13.65
C SER A 14 -3.02 -2.80 14.42
N GLN A 15 -1.93 -2.78 15.21
CA GLN A 15 -1.44 -1.58 15.88
C GLN A 15 -0.98 -0.51 14.88
N ARG A 16 -0.23 -0.88 13.83
CA ARG A 16 0.19 0.02 12.75
C ARG A 16 -1.00 0.75 12.13
N TYR A 17 -2.10 0.03 11.89
CA TYR A 17 -3.29 0.61 11.27
C TYR A 17 -4.27 1.27 12.25
N GLY A 18 -4.02 1.17 13.56
CA GLY A 18 -4.92 1.71 14.59
C GLY A 18 -6.28 1.03 14.60
N ILE A 19 -6.34 -0.27 14.30
CA ILE A 19 -7.57 -1.06 14.24
C ILE A 19 -7.49 -2.32 15.11
N SER A 20 -8.64 -2.92 15.40
CA SER A 20 -8.68 -4.21 16.08
C SER A 20 -8.15 -5.33 15.17
N ILE A 21 -7.67 -6.41 15.80
CA ILE A 21 -7.24 -7.63 15.07
C ILE A 21 -8.39 -8.20 14.24
N ALA A 22 -9.64 -8.13 14.73
CA ALA A 22 -10.82 -8.58 14.01
C ALA A 22 -11.10 -7.71 12.77
N ALA A 23 -10.99 -6.38 12.88
CA ALA A 23 -11.13 -5.48 11.75
C ALA A 23 -10.04 -5.72 10.70
N LEU A 24 -8.80 -5.97 11.13
CA LEU A 24 -7.72 -6.35 10.22
C LEU A 24 -8.03 -7.66 9.47
N GLN A 25 -8.63 -8.65 10.14
CA GLN A 25 -9.00 -9.92 9.48
C GLN A 25 -10.08 -9.73 8.42
N GLN A 26 -10.99 -8.76 8.61
CA GLN A 26 -11.98 -8.44 7.61
C GLN A 26 -11.35 -7.89 6.33
N TRP A 27 -10.16 -7.29 6.38
CA TRP A 27 -9.49 -6.77 5.18
C TRP A 27 -8.94 -7.88 4.29
N PHE A 28 -8.53 -9.01 4.88
CA PHE A 28 -7.81 -10.06 4.17
C PHE A 28 -8.49 -10.55 2.87
N PRO A 29 -9.80 -10.89 2.85
CA PRO A 29 -10.46 -11.30 1.62
C PRO A 29 -10.52 -10.20 0.55
N TYR A 30 -10.69 -8.93 0.94
CA TYR A 30 -10.82 -7.82 -0.03
C TYR A 30 -9.46 -7.33 -0.56
N ALA A 31 -8.44 -7.36 0.30
CA ALA A 31 -7.09 -6.94 -0.05
C ALA A 31 -6.28 -8.06 -0.72
N GLY A 32 -6.76 -9.32 -0.70
CA GLY A 32 -5.99 -10.47 -1.19
C GLY A 32 -4.82 -10.85 -0.28
N ILE A 33 -4.89 -10.54 1.02
CA ILE A 33 -3.83 -10.82 1.98
C ILE A 33 -3.98 -12.25 2.50
N VAL A 34 -2.93 -13.07 2.33
CA VAL A 34 -2.88 -14.41 2.90
C VAL A 34 -2.40 -14.35 4.34
N LYS A 35 -3.24 -14.82 5.27
CA LYS A 35 -2.87 -14.90 6.69
C LYS A 35 -1.75 -15.94 6.91
N PRO A 36 -0.76 -15.67 7.77
CA PRO A 36 0.21 -16.67 8.18
C PRO A 36 -0.45 -17.90 8.82
N LYS A 37 -0.04 -19.10 8.38
CA LYS A 37 -0.61 -20.39 8.85
C LYS A 37 -0.34 -20.67 10.33
N LYS A 38 0.82 -20.23 10.84
CA LYS A 38 1.21 -20.42 12.25
C LYS A 38 0.67 -19.28 13.11
N ARG A 39 0.18 -19.59 14.32
CA ARG A 39 -0.17 -18.58 15.32
C ARG A 39 1.08 -17.76 15.66
N GLY A 40 0.98 -16.43 15.58
CA GLY A 40 2.15 -15.55 15.73
C GLY A 40 3.07 -15.52 14.52
N GLY A 41 2.66 -16.11 13.39
CA GLY A 41 3.40 -16.02 12.13
C GLY A 41 3.48 -14.59 11.59
N TYR A 42 4.43 -14.41 10.69
CA TYR A 42 4.82 -13.10 10.18
C TYR A 42 4.29 -12.88 8.77
N PHE A 43 3.90 -11.65 8.47
CA PHE A 43 3.58 -11.20 7.13
C PHE A 43 4.89 -10.87 6.40
N ASP A 44 4.98 -11.29 5.14
CA ASP A 44 6.07 -10.90 4.26
C ASP A 44 5.90 -9.44 3.79
N ALA A 45 6.94 -8.91 3.15
CA ALA A 45 6.94 -7.53 2.67
C ALA A 45 5.82 -7.25 1.67
N ALA A 46 5.50 -8.22 0.81
CA ALA A 46 4.44 -8.08 -0.20
C ALA A 46 3.06 -7.96 0.46
N ALA A 47 2.74 -8.80 1.45
CA ALA A 47 1.49 -8.72 2.19
C ALA A 47 1.35 -7.40 2.96
N VAL A 48 2.45 -6.88 3.53
CA VAL A 48 2.46 -5.57 4.21
C VAL A 48 2.26 -4.45 3.20
N GLU A 49 2.86 -4.54 2.02
CA GLU A 49 2.66 -3.56 0.96
C GLU A 49 1.21 -3.52 0.48
N VAL A 50 0.62 -4.69 0.22
CA VAL A 50 -0.80 -4.82 -0.14
C VAL A 50 -1.69 -4.23 0.96
N ALA A 51 -1.39 -4.51 2.23
CA ALA A 51 -2.14 -3.96 3.36
C ALA A 51 -2.02 -2.43 3.49
N ASP A 52 -0.84 -1.87 3.23
CA ASP A 52 -0.62 -0.42 3.21
C ASP A 52 -1.39 0.25 2.05
N ILE A 53 -1.42 -0.36 0.86
CA ILE A 53 -2.22 0.15 -0.28
C ILE A 53 -3.72 0.06 0.02
N PHE A 54 -4.18 -1.05 0.61
CA PHE A 54 -5.58 -1.20 1.01
C PHE A 54 -5.97 -0.15 2.07
N TYR A 55 -5.10 0.11 3.05
CA TYR A 55 -5.28 1.19 4.02
C TYR A 55 -5.47 2.55 3.32
N VAL A 56 -4.60 2.88 2.37
CA VAL A 56 -4.69 4.13 1.61
C VAL A 56 -6.02 4.21 0.86
N ALA A 57 -6.43 3.13 0.20
CA ALA A 57 -7.69 3.10 -0.54
C ALA A 57 -8.92 3.38 0.34
N ILE A 58 -9.02 2.73 1.50
CA ILE A 58 -10.22 2.83 2.34
C ILE A 58 -10.19 4.03 3.30
N ARG A 59 -9.02 4.44 3.81
CA ARG A 59 -8.91 5.51 4.82
C ARG A 59 -8.63 6.87 4.22
N ILE A 60 -7.87 6.92 3.12
CA ILE A 60 -7.42 8.18 2.51
C ILE A 60 -8.27 8.48 1.28
N ARG A 61 -8.37 7.53 0.34
CA ARG A 61 -9.23 7.67 -0.85
C ARG A 61 -10.72 7.45 -0.56
N ARG A 62 -11.03 6.92 0.63
CA ARG A 62 -12.39 6.71 1.18
C ARG A 62 -13.27 5.76 0.34
N LEU A 63 -12.66 4.75 -0.26
CA LEU A 63 -13.40 3.67 -0.92
C LEU A 63 -14.02 2.72 0.10
N THR A 64 -15.17 2.15 -0.22
CA THR A 64 -15.70 0.97 0.48
C THR A 64 -14.88 -0.27 0.14
N PHE A 65 -15.04 -1.34 0.93
CA PHE A 65 -14.36 -2.62 0.65
C PHE A 65 -14.82 -3.23 -0.67
N GLU A 66 -16.10 -3.06 -1.00
CA GLU A 66 -16.71 -3.51 -2.25
C GLU A 66 -16.18 -2.70 -3.44
N GLU A 67 -16.13 -1.37 -3.34
CA GLU A 67 -15.56 -0.52 -4.39
C GLU A 67 -14.09 -0.86 -4.67
N TYR A 68 -13.31 -1.15 -3.63
CA TYR A 68 -11.94 -1.60 -3.81
C TYR A 68 -11.88 -2.92 -4.59
N LEU A 69 -12.69 -3.89 -4.21
CA LEU A 69 -12.70 -5.21 -4.85
C LEU A 69 -13.20 -5.16 -6.30
N GLU A 70 -14.22 -4.36 -6.58
CA GLU A 70 -14.88 -4.32 -7.89
C GLU A 70 -14.24 -3.34 -8.88
N GLN A 71 -13.55 -2.31 -8.39
CA GLN A 71 -13.01 -1.25 -9.26
C GLN A 71 -11.49 -1.17 -9.21
N VAL A 72 -10.87 -1.32 -8.04
CA VAL A 72 -9.41 -1.14 -7.89
C VAL A 72 -8.66 -2.38 -8.33
N ILE A 73 -9.07 -3.57 -7.85
CA ILE A 73 -8.41 -4.83 -8.23
C ILE A 73 -8.50 -5.07 -9.76
N PRO A 74 -9.67 -4.94 -10.41
CA PRO A 74 -9.77 -5.17 -11.87
C PRO A 74 -9.02 -4.14 -12.71
N ALA A 75 -8.85 -2.91 -12.21
CA ALA A 75 -8.03 -1.90 -12.87
C ALA A 75 -6.52 -2.20 -12.82
N GLY A 76 -6.08 -3.19 -12.02
CA GLY A 76 -4.67 -3.50 -11.81
C GLY A 76 -4.04 -2.78 -10.61
N GLY A 77 -4.84 -2.30 -9.67
CA GLY A 77 -4.38 -1.66 -8.43
C GLY A 77 -4.71 -0.17 -8.33
N LEU A 78 -4.41 0.43 -7.18
CA LEU A 78 -4.87 1.78 -6.83
C LEU A 78 -4.31 2.87 -7.74
N ASP A 79 -3.05 2.76 -8.19
CA ASP A 79 -2.46 3.71 -9.14
C ASP A 79 -3.18 3.67 -10.50
N ALA A 80 -3.41 2.48 -11.04
CA ALA A 80 -4.11 2.31 -12.31
C ALA A 80 -5.56 2.81 -12.24
N TYR A 81 -6.25 2.53 -11.12
CA TYR A 81 -7.58 3.07 -10.84
C TYR A 81 -7.60 4.61 -10.84
N LEU A 82 -6.67 5.26 -10.13
CA LEU A 82 -6.58 6.72 -10.07
C LEU A 82 -6.24 7.34 -11.44
N ARG A 83 -5.38 6.69 -12.23
CA ARG A 83 -5.10 7.13 -13.61
C ARG A 83 -6.34 7.03 -14.48
N LEU A 84 -7.16 6.00 -14.30
CA LEU A 84 -8.38 5.80 -15.08
C LEU A 84 -9.45 6.85 -14.73
N VAL A 85 -9.77 6.96 -13.43
CA VAL A 85 -10.92 7.74 -12.93
C VAL A 85 -10.57 9.21 -12.70
N ASN A 86 -9.40 9.49 -12.14
CA ASN A 86 -9.00 10.82 -11.71
C ASN A 86 -7.95 11.48 -12.62
N LYS A 87 -7.45 10.76 -13.64
CA LYS A 87 -6.39 11.22 -14.56
C LYS A 87 -5.12 11.69 -13.82
N MET A 88 -4.82 11.04 -12.69
CA MET A 88 -3.66 11.36 -11.86
C MET A 88 -2.97 10.09 -11.36
N THR A 89 -1.69 10.20 -11.03
CA THR A 89 -0.94 9.12 -10.39
C THR A 89 -1.28 9.01 -8.90
N LEU A 90 -1.04 7.85 -8.30
CA LEU A 90 -1.11 7.65 -6.85
C LEU A 90 -0.12 8.58 -6.13
N TYR A 91 1.06 8.80 -6.69
CA TYR A 91 2.04 9.73 -6.13
C TYR A 91 1.49 11.16 -6.06
N ASP A 92 0.95 11.67 -7.17
CA ASP A 92 0.33 13.02 -7.20
C ASP A 92 -0.85 13.11 -6.24
N PHE A 93 -1.70 12.09 -6.20
CA PHE A 93 -2.81 12.03 -5.25
C PHE A 93 -2.31 12.19 -3.81
N LEU A 94 -1.32 11.39 -3.40
CA LEU A 94 -0.81 11.38 -2.02
C LEU A 94 0.03 12.61 -1.66
N THR A 95 0.61 13.30 -2.64
CA THR A 95 1.50 14.45 -2.38
C THR A 95 0.80 15.80 -2.54
N LYS A 96 -0.24 15.89 -3.38
CA LYS A 96 -0.88 17.16 -3.75
C LYS A 96 -2.36 17.26 -3.38
N HIS A 97 -3.07 16.14 -3.25
CA HIS A 97 -4.54 16.12 -3.18
C HIS A 97 -5.12 15.62 -1.86
N ILE A 98 -4.29 15.36 -0.85
CA ILE A 98 -4.72 15.00 0.50
C ILE A 98 -4.32 16.10 1.50
N SER A 99 -4.97 16.12 2.66
CA SER A 99 -4.66 17.09 3.72
C SER A 99 -3.26 16.88 4.31
N GLU A 100 -2.66 17.92 4.88
CA GLU A 100 -1.36 17.81 5.56
C GLU A 100 -1.38 16.78 6.71
N ALA A 101 -2.52 16.63 7.40
CA ALA A 101 -2.68 15.59 8.42
C ALA A 101 -2.58 14.18 7.82
N GLU A 102 -3.18 13.94 6.66
CA GLU A 102 -3.10 12.66 5.95
C GLU A 102 -1.69 12.43 5.36
N LYS A 103 -1.01 13.48 4.87
CA LYS A 103 0.39 13.38 4.41
C LYS A 103 1.35 12.98 5.54
N ASN A 104 1.08 13.44 6.75
CA ASN A 104 1.84 13.10 7.94
C ASN A 104 1.54 11.70 8.49
N ASN A 105 0.59 10.97 7.90
CA ASN A 105 0.32 9.58 8.27
C ASN A 105 1.52 8.68 7.91
N PRO A 106 2.09 7.91 8.87
CA PRO A 106 3.26 7.07 8.62
C PRO A 106 3.08 6.03 7.49
N ILE A 107 1.86 5.55 7.28
CA ILE A 107 1.54 4.58 6.22
C ILE A 107 1.58 5.27 4.86
N VAL A 108 1.00 6.46 4.76
CA VAL A 108 1.05 7.28 3.53
C VAL A 108 2.50 7.60 3.17
N GLN A 109 3.32 8.04 4.13
CA GLN A 109 4.74 8.27 3.90
C GLN A 109 5.48 7.00 3.49
N THR A 110 5.13 5.84 4.05
CA THR A 110 5.71 4.55 3.64
C THR A 110 5.40 4.26 2.17
N VAL A 111 4.15 4.47 1.75
CA VAL A 111 3.72 4.25 0.36
C VAL A 111 4.43 5.23 -0.59
N ILE A 112 4.49 6.53 -0.27
CA ILE A 112 5.23 7.53 -1.06
C ILE A 112 6.69 7.10 -1.26
N ARG A 113 7.39 6.75 -0.17
CA ARG A 113 8.81 6.30 -0.25
C ARG A 113 8.99 5.04 -1.08
N ARG A 114 8.01 4.12 -1.10
CA ARG A 114 8.07 2.92 -1.96
C ARG A 114 7.95 3.30 -3.44
N ILE A 115 7.03 4.21 -3.77
CA ILE A 115 6.86 4.71 -5.14
C ILE A 115 8.15 5.38 -5.62
N GLU A 116 8.69 6.32 -4.84
CA GLU A 116 9.94 7.03 -5.16
C GLU A 116 11.11 6.07 -5.39
N ARG A 117 11.24 5.03 -4.55
CA ARG A 117 12.28 4.01 -4.72
C ARG A 117 12.10 3.22 -6.01
N ASN A 118 10.88 2.78 -6.32
CA ASN A 118 10.62 2.01 -7.54
C ASN A 118 10.94 2.84 -8.79
N GLU A 119 10.59 4.12 -8.80
CA GLU A 119 10.93 5.05 -9.90
C GLU A 119 12.45 5.27 -10.03
N ALA A 120 13.15 5.43 -8.90
CA ALA A 120 14.61 5.55 -8.89
C ALA A 120 15.30 4.28 -9.40
N TYR A 121 14.83 3.09 -9.00
CA TYR A 121 15.35 1.81 -9.50
C TYR A 121 15.11 1.62 -11.00
N GLN A 122 13.92 1.97 -11.50
CA GLN A 122 13.65 1.91 -12.94
C GLN A 122 14.55 2.87 -13.72
N SER A 123 14.73 4.09 -13.25
CA SER A 123 15.60 5.09 -13.89
C SER A 123 17.07 4.65 -13.92
N ALA A 124 17.57 4.08 -12.81
CA ALA A 124 18.93 3.54 -12.74
C ALA A 124 19.14 2.30 -13.63
N SER A 125 18.13 1.42 -13.72
CA SER A 125 18.15 0.24 -14.59
C SER A 125 18.19 0.64 -16.06
N THR A 126 17.33 1.57 -16.50
CA THR A 126 17.33 2.09 -17.88
C THR A 126 18.67 2.73 -18.25
N THR A 127 19.31 3.42 -17.31
CA THR A 127 20.63 4.01 -17.53
C THR A 127 21.68 2.91 -17.73
N ALA A 128 21.67 1.83 -16.95
CA ALA A 128 22.63 0.73 -17.08
C ALA A 128 22.49 -0.05 -18.41
N THR A 129 21.28 -0.24 -18.94
CA THR A 129 21.07 -0.91 -20.24
C THR A 129 21.37 -0.03 -21.45
N SER A 130 21.48 1.29 -21.26
CA SER A 130 21.77 2.25 -22.33
C SER A 130 23.28 2.42 -22.62
N PHE A 131 24.14 1.78 -21.81
CA PHE A 131 25.61 1.86 -21.93
C PHE A 131 26.27 0.53 -22.34
N THR A 132 25.53 -0.39 -22.95
CA THR A 132 26.04 -1.64 -23.55
C THR A 132 25.65 -1.73 -25.01
#